data_AF-A0A6A6JZK6-F1
#
_entry.id   AF-A0A6A6JZK6-F1
#
_cell.length_a   1.000
_cell.length_b   1.000
_cell.length_c   1.000
_cell.angle_alpha   90.00
_cell.angle_beta   90.00
_cell.angle_gamma   90.00
#
_symmetry.space_group_name_H-M   'P 1'
#
loop_
_entity.id
_entity.type
_entity.pdbx_description
1 polymer ?
#
loop_
_entity_poly.entity_id
_entity_poly.type
_entity_poly.pdbx_seq_one_letter_code
_entity_poly.pdbx_strand_id
1 'polypeptide(L)'
;MAPEADTPQAVAGIKPLPPTTVRQIGASQVLVDPSSVVKELIDNALDARASAVFVDISANTITSIQVKDNGHGIPAEDRALVCRRYCTSKIRDFQDLRQVGGKWLGFRGEAMASMAEMSGSLEVVTRVEGEPVAVLLKYGKNGELEKTERASHPVGTTVKVTDLFGSFPVRKQDALKHSAKWLARIRRLMQAYALARPTVRFQLRVLKAKTDKGNFNYAPKAGAKVEDAAFKVIGRNCASQCEWTALEFEGYEVHAFLPKADAIGEKIANEGTFLAVDSRPVSSNRGTMKKIAAAFKEHLRKANPALASVKDPFCCMNIICPPESYDPNIEPAKDDVLFENPELVLSAVEKLLDSFYPVAKRQEPETVPPSKPQLDIQPQYLDVKTSASLPPAEEFASSPSKPDPKWRSTMYGVDEEDLHLLSDNPPPNLEEEEGARAAEVSNPWTIAKMNAAMKPKKRPVNPQLLTPTKTPGGLLKQSSSPMPIVQPAPVLHSSELTPERSSPIKASQSSLDAE
;
A
#
# COMPACT_ATOMS: atom_id res chain seq x y z
N MET A 1 -12.67 -63.40 27.09
CA MET A 1 -12.40 -62.23 26.22
C MET A 1 -12.77 -62.62 24.81
N ALA A 2 -13.71 -61.92 24.19
CA ALA A 2 -13.85 -61.94 22.73
C ALA A 2 -12.92 -60.84 22.17
N PRO A 3 -12.35 -61.00 20.95
CA PRO A 3 -11.63 -59.90 20.31
C PRO A 3 -12.62 -58.79 19.93
N GLU A 4 -12.24 -57.54 20.17
CA GLU A 4 -12.96 -56.41 19.60
C GLU A 4 -12.80 -56.44 18.08
N ALA A 5 -13.91 -56.34 17.35
CA ALA A 5 -13.88 -56.32 15.90
C ALA A 5 -13.40 -54.94 15.44
N ASP A 6 -12.19 -54.90 14.88
CA ASP A 6 -11.59 -53.68 14.33
C ASP A 6 -12.48 -53.13 13.19
N THR A 7 -13.24 -52.08 13.50
CA THR A 7 -14.22 -51.53 12.56
C THR A 7 -13.49 -50.88 11.39
N PRO A 8 -13.66 -51.35 10.13
CA PRO A 8 -12.89 -50.82 9.02
C PRO A 8 -13.16 -49.32 8.87
N GLN A 9 -12.13 -48.49 9.04
CA GLN A 9 -12.23 -47.05 8.88
C GLN A 9 -12.76 -46.74 7.48
N ALA A 10 -14.00 -46.26 7.41
CA ALA A 10 -14.66 -45.96 6.16
C ALA A 10 -13.87 -44.87 5.43
N VAL A 11 -13.21 -45.23 4.33
CA VAL A 11 -12.37 -44.33 3.54
C VAL A 11 -13.19 -43.11 3.15
N ALA A 12 -12.77 -41.94 3.63
CA ALA A 12 -13.59 -40.73 3.59
C ALA A 12 -13.80 -40.27 2.13
N GLY A 13 -14.96 -40.61 1.57
CA GLY A 13 -15.34 -40.18 0.23
C GLY A 13 -15.34 -38.66 0.09
N ILE A 14 -14.91 -38.18 -1.07
CA ILE A 14 -14.81 -36.75 -1.40
C ILE A 14 -16.18 -36.07 -1.24
N LYS A 15 -16.22 -34.96 -0.50
CA LYS A 15 -17.43 -34.19 -0.19
C LYS A 15 -17.14 -32.68 -0.31
N PRO A 16 -18.13 -31.85 -0.67
CA PRO A 16 -17.99 -30.40 -0.64
C PRO A 16 -17.77 -29.89 0.79
N LEU A 17 -16.96 -28.84 0.93
CA LEU A 17 -16.79 -28.14 2.20
C LEU A 17 -17.98 -27.21 2.49
N PRO A 18 -18.32 -26.95 3.77
CA PRO A 18 -19.28 -25.90 4.12
C PRO A 18 -18.84 -24.52 3.60
N PRO A 19 -19.76 -23.64 3.14
CA PRO A 19 -19.39 -22.33 2.61
C PRO A 19 -18.57 -21.46 3.57
N THR A 20 -18.85 -21.54 4.88
CA THR A 20 -18.05 -20.88 5.93
C THR A 20 -16.61 -21.39 5.98
N THR A 21 -16.41 -22.71 5.85
CA THR A 21 -15.07 -23.31 5.77
C THR A 21 -14.33 -22.87 4.51
N VAL A 22 -15.02 -22.76 3.36
CA VAL A 22 -14.44 -22.21 2.13
C VAL A 22 -14.00 -20.76 2.31
N ARG A 23 -14.88 -19.88 2.83
CA ARG A 23 -14.58 -18.46 3.08
C ARG A 23 -13.41 -18.27 4.05
N GLN A 24 -13.32 -19.09 5.10
CA GLN A 24 -12.23 -19.05 6.08
C GLN A 24 -10.90 -19.55 5.51
N ILE A 25 -10.90 -20.63 4.74
CA ILE A 25 -9.69 -21.12 4.06
C ILE A 25 -9.19 -20.06 3.07
N GLY A 26 -10.06 -19.55 2.20
CA GLY A 26 -9.72 -18.52 1.20
C GLY A 26 -9.19 -17.24 1.83
N ALA A 27 -9.89 -16.68 2.83
CA ALA A 27 -9.43 -15.49 3.56
C ALA A 27 -8.02 -15.70 4.16
N SER A 28 -7.77 -16.89 4.71
CA SER A 28 -6.47 -17.24 5.28
C SER A 28 -5.34 -17.38 4.25
N GLN A 29 -5.64 -17.62 2.97
CA GLN A 29 -4.67 -17.65 1.88
C GLN A 29 -4.37 -16.25 1.34
N VAL A 30 -5.40 -15.38 1.27
CA VAL A 30 -5.25 -13.97 0.84
C VAL A 30 -4.48 -13.15 1.87
N LEU A 31 -4.82 -13.28 3.16
CA LEU A 31 -4.22 -12.51 4.25
C LEU A 31 -3.46 -13.43 5.22
N VAL A 32 -2.14 -13.53 5.00
CA VAL A 32 -1.26 -14.40 5.77
C VAL A 32 -0.86 -13.78 7.12
N ASP A 33 -0.45 -12.50 7.13
CA ASP A 33 0.10 -11.82 8.31
C ASP A 33 -0.38 -10.35 8.45
N PRO A 34 -0.16 -9.67 9.59
CA PRO A 34 -0.63 -8.29 9.80
C PRO A 34 -0.01 -7.24 8.86
N SER A 35 1.14 -7.52 8.26
CA SER A 35 1.75 -6.65 7.25
C SER A 35 1.08 -6.81 5.87
N SER A 36 0.56 -7.99 5.52
CA SER A 36 -0.31 -8.18 4.35
C SER A 36 -1.55 -7.29 4.45
N VAL A 37 -2.20 -7.23 5.63
CA VAL A 37 -3.37 -6.38 5.88
C VAL A 37 -3.05 -4.91 5.64
N VAL A 38 -1.91 -4.42 6.16
CA VAL A 38 -1.48 -3.04 5.94
C VAL A 38 -1.10 -2.78 4.47
N LYS A 39 -0.51 -3.77 3.78
CA LYS A 39 -0.16 -3.68 2.35
C LYS A 39 -1.41 -3.51 1.47
N GLU A 40 -2.43 -4.34 1.67
CA GLU A 40 -3.71 -4.23 0.94
C GLU A 40 -4.41 -2.88 1.15
N LEU A 41 -4.34 -2.32 2.37
CA LEU A 41 -4.95 -1.03 2.67
C LEU A 41 -4.15 0.16 2.10
N ILE A 42 -2.82 0.06 2.03
CA ILE A 42 -1.96 1.04 1.33
C ILE A 42 -2.20 0.96 -0.18
N ASP A 43 -2.24 -0.25 -0.75
CA ASP A 43 -2.53 -0.47 -2.17
C ASP A 43 -3.89 0.14 -2.56
N ASN A 44 -4.95 -0.11 -1.79
CA ASN A 44 -6.27 0.46 -2.04
C ASN A 44 -6.30 1.99 -1.90
N ALA A 45 -5.58 2.58 -0.95
CA ALA A 45 -5.47 4.04 -0.82
C ALA A 45 -4.75 4.67 -2.02
N LEU A 46 -3.67 4.04 -2.50
CA LEU A 46 -2.91 4.49 -3.66
C LEU A 46 -3.68 4.33 -4.97
N ASP A 47 -4.41 3.21 -5.14
CA ASP A 47 -5.33 3.00 -6.25
C ASP A 47 -6.46 4.05 -6.24
N ALA A 48 -6.94 4.45 -5.05
CA ALA A 48 -7.89 5.56 -4.86
C ALA A 48 -7.28 6.97 -5.06
N ARG A 49 -6.10 7.06 -5.71
CA ARG A 49 -5.34 8.28 -6.04
C ARG A 49 -4.94 9.14 -4.81
N ALA A 50 -4.79 8.56 -3.62
CA ALA A 50 -4.43 9.30 -2.40
C ALA A 50 -2.99 9.88 -2.45
N SER A 51 -2.84 11.12 -1.98
CA SER A 51 -1.54 11.80 -1.84
C SER A 51 -0.95 11.72 -0.42
N ALA A 52 -1.72 11.20 0.55
CA ALA A 52 -1.29 10.98 1.92
C ALA A 52 -1.96 9.75 2.55
N VAL A 53 -1.16 8.84 3.10
CA VAL A 53 -1.59 7.63 3.80
C VAL A 53 -1.05 7.60 5.23
N PHE A 54 -1.94 7.34 6.18
CA PHE A 54 -1.68 7.35 7.63
C PHE A 54 -2.08 6.00 8.22
N VAL A 55 -1.14 5.33 8.89
CA VAL A 55 -1.32 4.00 9.48
C VAL A 55 -1.21 4.11 11.00
N ASP A 56 -2.31 3.85 11.69
CA ASP A 56 -2.42 3.79 13.15
C ASP A 56 -2.56 2.34 13.60
N ILE A 57 -1.54 1.80 14.28
CA ILE A 57 -1.49 0.37 14.63
C ILE A 57 -1.22 0.15 16.11
N SER A 58 -1.96 -0.76 16.75
CA SER A 58 -1.66 -1.21 18.12
C SER A 58 -0.31 -1.90 18.20
N ALA A 59 0.45 -1.70 19.27
CA ALA A 59 1.79 -2.29 19.45
C ALA A 59 1.88 -3.83 19.35
N ASN A 60 0.75 -4.56 19.49
CA ASN A 60 0.66 -6.00 19.30
C ASN A 60 0.27 -6.44 17.87
N THR A 61 0.11 -5.49 16.94
CA THR A 61 -0.33 -5.66 15.54
C THR A 61 -1.72 -6.29 15.32
N ILE A 62 -2.50 -6.52 16.38
CA ILE A 62 -3.72 -7.34 16.33
C ILE A 62 -4.97 -6.61 16.86
N THR A 63 -4.86 -5.83 17.94
CA THR A 63 -6.04 -5.21 18.57
C THR A 63 -6.68 -4.14 17.70
N SER A 64 -5.88 -3.35 16.97
CA SER A 64 -6.36 -2.35 16.02
C SER A 64 -5.33 -2.11 14.91
N ILE A 65 -5.77 -2.20 13.66
CA ILE A 65 -5.08 -1.65 12.49
C ILE A 65 -6.04 -0.64 11.87
N GLN A 66 -5.61 0.60 11.73
CA GLN A 66 -6.37 1.65 11.06
C GLN A 66 -5.51 2.28 9.97
N VAL A 67 -6.03 2.35 8.75
CA VAL A 67 -5.39 3.03 7.63
C VAL A 67 -6.33 4.10 7.12
N LYS A 68 -5.84 5.34 7.05
CA LYS A 68 -6.55 6.52 6.62
C LYS A 68 -5.84 7.14 5.42
N ASP A 69 -6.63 7.57 4.45
CA ASP A 69 -6.17 8.23 3.24
C ASP A 69 -6.88 9.58 3.00
N ASN A 70 -6.51 10.21 1.89
CA ASN A 70 -7.20 11.34 1.28
C ASN A 70 -7.47 11.10 -0.22
N GLY A 71 -7.78 9.85 -0.59
CA GLY A 71 -8.19 9.47 -1.94
C GLY A 71 -9.60 9.97 -2.28
N HIS A 72 -10.19 9.47 -3.37
CA HIS A 72 -11.51 9.93 -3.82
C HIS A 72 -12.71 9.51 -2.93
N GLY A 73 -12.50 8.62 -1.95
CA GLY A 73 -13.58 8.04 -1.13
C GLY A 73 -14.31 6.88 -1.84
N ILE A 74 -15.37 6.35 -1.23
CA ILE A 74 -16.17 5.25 -1.82
C ILE A 74 -17.57 5.80 -2.16
N PRO A 75 -18.00 5.81 -3.43
CA PRO A 75 -19.35 6.19 -3.87
C PRO A 75 -20.49 5.49 -3.11
N ALA A 76 -21.72 6.02 -3.18
CA ALA A 76 -22.83 5.51 -2.37
C ALA A 76 -23.28 4.11 -2.80
N GLU A 77 -23.32 3.92 -4.11
CA GLU A 77 -23.59 2.70 -4.88
C GLU A 77 -22.63 1.55 -4.53
N ASP A 78 -21.33 1.82 -4.42
CA ASP A 78 -20.29 0.81 -4.14
C ASP A 78 -20.35 0.25 -2.71
N ARG A 79 -21.01 0.94 -1.76
CA ARG A 79 -20.90 0.66 -0.31
C ARG A 79 -21.38 -0.73 0.09
N ALA A 80 -22.33 -1.30 -0.63
CA ALA A 80 -22.79 -2.67 -0.39
C ALA A 80 -21.77 -3.73 -0.88
N LEU A 81 -20.90 -3.37 -1.83
CA LEU A 81 -19.99 -4.29 -2.53
C LEU A 81 -18.57 -4.30 -1.97
N VAL A 82 -18.16 -3.27 -1.19
CA VAL A 82 -16.79 -3.10 -0.66
C VAL A 82 -16.21 -4.36 0.00
N CYS A 83 -17.04 -5.12 0.72
CA CYS A 83 -16.63 -6.34 1.43
C CYS A 83 -17.28 -7.62 0.87
N ARG A 84 -17.99 -7.55 -0.26
CA ARG A 84 -18.38 -8.73 -1.05
C ARG A 84 -17.14 -9.30 -1.75
N ARG A 85 -17.17 -10.59 -2.08
CA ARG A 85 -16.04 -11.25 -2.76
C ARG A 85 -16.12 -11.05 -4.26
N TYR A 86 -14.96 -10.97 -4.91
CA TYR A 86 -14.83 -10.87 -6.37
C TYR A 86 -15.39 -9.56 -6.97
N CYS A 87 -15.86 -8.63 -6.14
CA CYS A 87 -16.26 -7.29 -6.53
C CYS A 87 -15.03 -6.36 -6.62
N THR A 88 -14.85 -5.67 -7.75
CA THR A 88 -13.80 -4.66 -7.92
C THR A 88 -14.17 -3.64 -8.99
N SER A 89 -13.69 -2.41 -8.86
CA SER A 89 -13.84 -1.32 -9.83
C SER A 89 -12.63 -1.16 -10.76
N LYS A 90 -11.65 -2.08 -10.70
CA LYS A 90 -10.31 -1.92 -11.28
C LYS A 90 -10.07 -2.75 -12.54
N ILE A 91 -10.73 -3.90 -12.65
CA ILE A 91 -10.80 -4.74 -13.86
C ILE A 91 -12.24 -5.24 -14.00
N ARG A 92 -12.72 -5.38 -15.24
CA ARG A 92 -14.05 -5.92 -15.58
C ARG A 92 -13.95 -7.35 -16.11
N ASP A 93 -12.86 -7.67 -16.79
CA ASP A 93 -12.61 -8.98 -17.41
C ASP A 93 -11.12 -9.38 -17.41
N PHE A 94 -10.79 -10.47 -18.13
CA PHE A 94 -9.44 -11.02 -18.24
C PHE A 94 -8.55 -10.33 -19.31
N GLN A 95 -9.11 -9.46 -20.16
CA GLN A 95 -8.34 -8.59 -21.05
C GLN A 95 -7.82 -7.37 -20.28
N ASP A 96 -8.67 -6.75 -19.45
CA ASP A 96 -8.28 -5.69 -18.51
C ASP A 96 -7.07 -6.12 -17.64
N LEU A 97 -6.99 -7.39 -17.23
CA LEU A 97 -5.85 -7.90 -16.46
C LEU A 97 -4.50 -7.74 -17.19
N ARG A 98 -4.44 -7.91 -18.51
CA ARG A 98 -3.22 -7.71 -19.30
C ARG A 98 -2.95 -6.23 -19.57
N GLN A 99 -3.97 -5.49 -19.98
CA GLN A 99 -3.83 -4.10 -20.43
C GLN A 99 -3.71 -3.07 -19.29
N VAL A 100 -4.34 -3.33 -18.14
CA VAL A 100 -4.37 -2.41 -16.99
C VAL A 100 -4.02 -3.04 -15.64
N GLY A 101 -3.85 -4.37 -15.55
CA GLY A 101 -3.47 -5.04 -14.30
C GLY A 101 -2.16 -4.56 -13.67
N GLY A 102 -1.21 -4.09 -14.50
CA GLY A 102 0.02 -3.43 -14.02
C GLY A 102 -0.22 -2.06 -13.38
N LYS A 103 -1.22 -1.31 -13.84
CA LYS A 103 -1.54 0.07 -13.37
C LYS A 103 -2.10 0.08 -11.95
N TRP A 104 -2.82 -0.97 -11.57
CA TRP A 104 -3.48 -1.12 -10.27
C TRP A 104 -2.68 -2.00 -9.30
N LEU A 105 -2.60 -1.60 -8.04
CA LEU A 105 -1.84 -2.35 -7.04
C LEU A 105 -2.57 -3.61 -6.55
N GLY A 106 -3.91 -3.64 -6.53
CA GLY A 106 -4.66 -4.88 -6.27
C GLY A 106 -6.05 -4.94 -6.89
N PHE A 107 -6.33 -5.98 -7.68
CA PHE A 107 -7.48 -6.09 -8.59
C PHE A 107 -8.37 -7.34 -8.36
N ARG A 108 -8.14 -8.15 -7.31
CA ARG A 108 -8.83 -9.45 -7.12
C ARG A 108 -10.20 -9.39 -6.44
N GLY A 109 -10.57 -8.28 -5.79
CA GLY A 109 -11.85 -8.17 -5.06
C GLY A 109 -11.97 -9.03 -3.79
N GLU A 110 -10.86 -9.52 -3.22
CA GLU A 110 -10.89 -10.44 -2.06
C GLU A 110 -10.41 -9.84 -0.73
N ALA A 111 -9.64 -8.75 -0.77
CA ALA A 111 -8.90 -8.25 0.39
C ALA A 111 -9.81 -7.80 1.54
N MET A 112 -10.77 -6.92 1.25
CA MET A 112 -11.70 -6.37 2.26
C MET A 112 -12.62 -7.45 2.84
N ALA A 113 -13.18 -8.32 1.98
CA ALA A 113 -13.94 -9.50 2.40
C ALA A 113 -13.14 -10.43 3.33
N SER A 114 -11.85 -10.61 3.05
CA SER A 114 -10.95 -11.41 3.88
C SER A 114 -10.62 -10.72 5.21
N MET A 115 -10.53 -9.39 5.26
CA MET A 115 -10.41 -8.65 6.53
C MET A 115 -11.66 -8.78 7.39
N ALA A 116 -12.86 -8.78 6.79
CA ALA A 116 -14.12 -8.95 7.49
C ALA A 116 -14.21 -10.34 8.17
N GLU A 117 -14.01 -11.43 7.42
CA GLU A 117 -14.01 -12.80 7.95
C GLU A 117 -12.96 -13.01 9.07
N MET A 118 -11.76 -12.45 8.91
CA MET A 118 -10.64 -12.70 9.83
C MET A 118 -10.61 -11.81 11.08
N SER A 119 -11.45 -10.78 11.18
CA SER A 119 -11.43 -9.80 12.27
C SER A 119 -12.56 -10.00 13.29
N GLY A 120 -12.51 -9.25 14.40
CA GLY A 120 -13.62 -9.07 15.32
C GLY A 120 -14.62 -8.02 14.85
N SER A 121 -14.14 -6.97 14.19
CA SER A 121 -14.98 -6.06 13.39
C SER A 121 -14.17 -5.31 12.32
N LEU A 122 -14.88 -4.95 11.24
CA LEU A 122 -14.38 -4.09 10.16
C LEU A 122 -15.28 -2.84 10.06
N GLU A 123 -14.69 -1.67 10.33
CA GLU A 123 -15.35 -0.37 10.22
C GLU A 123 -14.67 0.45 9.11
N VAL A 124 -15.47 1.04 8.21
CA VAL A 124 -14.99 1.93 7.14
C VAL A 124 -15.68 3.28 7.28
N VAL A 125 -14.92 4.35 7.47
CA VAL A 125 -15.43 5.72 7.38
C VAL A 125 -15.01 6.30 6.04
N THR A 126 -15.93 6.88 5.27
CA THR A 126 -15.61 7.44 3.95
C THR A 126 -16.47 8.65 3.62
N ARG A 127 -15.95 9.51 2.73
CA ARG A 127 -16.70 10.59 2.08
C ARG A 127 -16.10 10.87 0.71
N VAL A 128 -16.96 11.02 -0.29
CA VAL A 128 -16.59 11.45 -1.65
C VAL A 128 -16.64 12.98 -1.75
N GLU A 129 -16.03 13.56 -2.79
CA GLU A 129 -16.29 14.96 -3.13
C GLU A 129 -17.79 15.17 -3.48
N GLY A 130 -18.32 16.36 -3.23
CA GLY A 130 -19.76 16.63 -3.32
C GLY A 130 -20.63 16.12 -2.15
N GLU A 131 -20.25 15.03 -1.48
CA GLU A 131 -21.03 14.53 -0.33
C GLU A 131 -20.97 15.49 0.88
N PRO A 132 -22.13 15.88 1.47
CA PRO A 132 -22.20 16.89 2.54
C PRO A 132 -21.82 16.37 3.93
N VAL A 133 -21.79 15.04 4.12
CA VAL A 133 -21.48 14.37 5.39
C VAL A 133 -20.79 13.05 5.10
N ALA A 134 -19.91 12.58 5.99
CA ALA A 134 -19.28 11.28 5.83
C ALA A 134 -20.22 10.17 6.33
N VAL A 135 -19.96 8.94 5.93
CA VAL A 135 -20.63 7.75 6.48
C VAL A 135 -19.63 6.86 7.21
N LEU A 136 -20.08 6.25 8.31
CA LEU A 136 -19.47 5.10 8.96
C LEU A 136 -20.25 3.85 8.53
N LEU A 137 -19.54 2.91 7.94
CA LEU A 137 -20.02 1.65 7.42
C LEU A 137 -19.45 0.54 8.30
N LYS A 138 -20.28 -0.43 8.70
CA LYS A 138 -19.86 -1.59 9.49
C LYS A 138 -20.19 -2.87 8.73
N TYR A 139 -19.19 -3.74 8.59
CA TYR A 139 -19.32 -4.96 7.82
C TYR A 139 -19.27 -6.21 8.71
N GLY A 140 -20.22 -7.10 8.47
CA GLY A 140 -20.27 -8.42 9.09
C GLY A 140 -19.22 -9.36 8.50
N LYS A 141 -18.95 -10.47 9.19
CA LYS A 141 -17.91 -11.44 8.78
C LYS A 141 -18.16 -12.08 7.42
N ASN A 142 -19.43 -12.15 7.02
CA ASN A 142 -19.89 -12.63 5.72
C ASN A 142 -19.64 -11.63 4.57
N GLY A 143 -19.21 -10.40 4.87
CA GLY A 143 -18.97 -9.33 3.90
C GLY A 143 -20.11 -8.30 3.79
N GLU A 144 -21.21 -8.49 4.52
CA GLU A 144 -22.42 -7.67 4.37
C GLU A 144 -22.37 -6.35 5.14
N LEU A 145 -23.02 -5.33 4.60
CA LEU A 145 -23.13 -4.00 5.22
C LEU A 145 -24.21 -4.01 6.32
N GLU A 146 -23.84 -4.43 7.54
CA GLU A 146 -24.72 -4.50 8.71
C GLU A 146 -25.27 -3.14 9.14
N LYS A 147 -24.48 -2.07 8.99
CA LYS A 147 -24.88 -0.73 9.47
C LYS A 147 -24.24 0.41 8.68
N THR A 148 -25.05 1.44 8.42
CA THR A 148 -24.60 2.76 7.94
C THR A 148 -25.01 3.83 8.96
N GLU A 149 -24.06 4.66 9.38
CA GLU A 149 -24.25 5.76 10.34
C GLU A 149 -23.63 7.07 9.78
N ARG A 150 -24.14 8.24 10.18
CA ARG A 150 -23.50 9.53 9.80
C ARG A 150 -22.22 9.76 10.62
N ALA A 151 -21.17 10.25 9.96
CA ALA A 151 -19.85 10.46 10.53
C ALA A 151 -19.25 11.82 10.12
N SER A 152 -18.11 12.17 10.72
CA SER A 152 -17.30 13.34 10.32
C SER A 152 -15.97 12.87 9.73
N HIS A 153 -15.73 13.19 8.46
CA HIS A 153 -14.49 12.88 7.74
C HIS A 153 -14.24 13.90 6.61
N PRO A 154 -12.97 14.24 6.29
CA PRO A 154 -12.62 14.85 5.01
C PRO A 154 -12.95 13.91 3.83
N VAL A 155 -12.73 14.37 2.59
CA VAL A 155 -12.76 13.46 1.42
C VAL A 155 -11.68 12.40 1.59
N GLY A 156 -11.97 11.18 1.14
CA GLY A 156 -11.13 9.99 1.33
C GLY A 156 -11.68 9.06 2.41
N THR A 157 -10.94 7.97 2.64
CA THR A 157 -11.40 6.82 3.43
C THR A 157 -10.55 6.61 4.69
N THR A 158 -11.12 5.90 5.66
CA THR A 158 -10.44 5.32 6.82
C THR A 158 -10.99 3.92 7.04
N VAL A 159 -10.19 2.89 6.79
CA VAL A 159 -10.50 1.50 7.13
C VAL A 159 -9.91 1.18 8.50
N LYS A 160 -10.68 0.52 9.36
CA LYS A 160 -10.30 0.13 10.73
C LYS A 160 -10.69 -1.32 10.97
N VAL A 161 -9.68 -2.17 11.14
CA VAL A 161 -9.77 -3.59 11.47
C VAL A 161 -9.50 -3.75 12.98
N THR A 162 -10.38 -4.44 13.71
CA THR A 162 -10.17 -4.73 15.15
C THR A 162 -10.20 -6.22 15.45
N ASP A 163 -9.40 -6.64 16.44
CA ASP A 163 -9.16 -8.06 16.79
C ASP A 163 -8.87 -8.96 15.58
N LEU A 164 -7.81 -8.62 14.82
CA LEU A 164 -7.35 -9.42 13.69
C LEU A 164 -7.02 -10.85 14.14
N PHE A 165 -7.36 -11.84 13.30
CA PHE A 165 -7.24 -13.26 13.61
C PHE A 165 -8.06 -13.72 14.83
N GLY A 166 -9.11 -12.97 15.22
CA GLY A 166 -10.01 -13.34 16.32
C GLY A 166 -10.59 -14.76 16.20
N SER A 167 -10.97 -15.16 14.98
CA SER A 167 -11.44 -16.52 14.66
C SER A 167 -10.32 -17.53 14.33
N PHE A 168 -9.04 -17.13 14.37
CA PHE A 168 -7.89 -17.93 13.92
C PHE A 168 -6.82 -18.03 15.02
N PRO A 169 -7.05 -18.81 16.10
CA PRO A 169 -6.27 -18.73 17.34
C PRO A 169 -4.76 -18.99 17.17
N VAL A 170 -4.36 -19.93 16.30
CA VAL A 170 -2.94 -20.22 16.03
C VAL A 170 -2.24 -19.02 15.37
N ARG A 171 -2.90 -18.36 14.40
CA ARG A 171 -2.35 -17.15 13.76
C ARG A 171 -2.32 -15.96 14.71
N LYS A 172 -3.35 -15.82 15.56
CA LYS A 172 -3.39 -14.82 16.63
C LYS A 172 -2.22 -15.00 17.60
N GLN A 173 -1.92 -16.24 18.00
CA GLN A 173 -0.80 -16.56 18.89
C GLN A 173 0.57 -16.24 18.24
N ASP A 174 0.79 -16.62 16.98
CA ASP A 174 2.04 -16.27 16.28
C ASP A 174 2.21 -14.76 16.10
N ALA A 175 1.16 -14.07 15.65
CA ALA A 175 1.19 -12.63 15.44
C ALA A 175 1.46 -11.85 16.73
N LEU A 176 0.88 -12.26 17.86
CA LEU A 176 1.18 -11.68 19.17
C LEU A 176 2.65 -11.95 19.57
N LYS A 177 3.12 -13.20 19.44
CA LYS A 177 4.49 -13.63 19.76
C LYS A 177 5.55 -12.88 18.94
N HIS A 178 5.26 -12.60 17.67
CA HIS A 178 6.18 -11.96 16.74
C HIS A 178 5.83 -10.50 16.41
N SER A 179 4.97 -9.86 17.21
CA SER A 179 4.48 -8.48 17.00
C SER A 179 5.57 -7.44 16.68
N ALA A 180 6.73 -7.49 17.34
CA ALA A 180 7.86 -6.60 17.03
C ALA A 180 8.48 -6.83 15.63
N LYS A 181 8.51 -8.07 15.14
CA LYS A 181 8.93 -8.43 13.77
C LYS A 181 7.91 -7.91 12.76
N TRP A 182 6.61 -8.02 13.06
CA TRP A 182 5.55 -7.52 12.19
C TRP A 182 5.54 -5.98 12.09
N LEU A 183 5.74 -5.26 13.21
CA LEU A 183 5.97 -3.80 13.20
C LEU A 183 7.20 -3.42 12.37
N ALA A 184 8.30 -4.19 12.46
CA ALA A 184 9.49 -3.95 11.65
C ALA A 184 9.25 -4.18 10.14
N ARG A 185 8.48 -5.23 9.76
CA ARG A 185 8.08 -5.48 8.36
C ARG A 185 7.15 -4.38 7.84
N ILE A 186 6.19 -3.92 8.64
CA ILE A 186 5.30 -2.79 8.30
C ILE A 186 6.10 -1.48 8.15
N ARG A 187 7.06 -1.20 9.03
CA ARG A 187 7.96 -0.05 8.87
C ARG A 187 8.79 -0.15 7.59
N ARG A 188 9.36 -1.33 7.27
CA ARG A 188 10.11 -1.55 6.02
C ARG A 188 9.23 -1.37 4.78
N LEU A 189 7.98 -1.83 4.82
CA LEU A 189 6.99 -1.65 3.77
C LEU A 189 6.70 -0.14 3.54
N MET A 190 6.47 0.62 4.61
CA MET A 190 6.27 2.07 4.55
C MET A 190 7.50 2.82 4.01
N GLN A 191 8.72 2.36 4.33
CA GLN A 191 9.94 2.88 3.70
C GLN A 191 9.99 2.58 2.19
N ALA A 192 9.55 1.39 1.77
CA ALA A 192 9.57 0.98 0.37
C ALA A 192 8.56 1.77 -0.49
N TYR A 193 7.32 1.96 -0.03
CA TYR A 193 6.37 2.84 -0.74
C TYR A 193 6.83 4.30 -0.77
N ALA A 194 7.45 4.82 0.28
CA ALA A 194 7.98 6.18 0.30
C ALA A 194 9.16 6.40 -0.68
N LEU A 195 9.93 5.36 -0.99
CA LEU A 195 10.99 5.39 -2.02
C LEU A 195 10.42 5.17 -3.43
N ALA A 196 9.47 4.25 -3.60
CA ALA A 196 8.83 3.97 -4.89
C ALA A 196 7.87 5.09 -5.34
N ARG A 197 7.27 5.84 -4.41
CA ARG A 197 6.34 6.95 -4.69
C ARG A 197 6.73 8.20 -3.87
N PRO A 198 7.84 8.89 -4.20
CA PRO A 198 8.37 10.03 -3.42
C PRO A 198 7.43 11.24 -3.28
N THR A 199 6.37 11.32 -4.08
CA THR A 199 5.37 12.40 -4.02
C THR A 199 4.29 12.17 -2.96
N VAL A 200 4.13 10.94 -2.45
CA VAL A 200 3.08 10.55 -1.50
C VAL A 200 3.57 10.65 -0.06
N ARG A 201 2.74 11.23 0.83
CA ARG A 201 3.01 11.28 2.28
C ARG A 201 2.69 9.92 2.92
N PHE A 202 3.60 9.40 3.75
CA PHE A 202 3.40 8.15 4.50
C PHE A 202 3.68 8.37 5.99
N GLN A 203 2.76 7.96 6.86
CA GLN A 203 2.95 8.04 8.31
C GLN A 203 2.51 6.74 9.00
N LEU A 204 3.31 6.26 9.94
CA LEU A 204 3.03 5.12 10.81
C LEU A 204 3.12 5.58 12.27
N ARG A 205 2.10 5.32 13.08
CA ARG A 205 2.07 5.61 14.52
C ARG A 205 1.67 4.36 15.29
N VAL A 206 2.49 3.98 16.28
CA VAL A 206 2.27 2.79 17.11
C VAL A 206 1.50 3.19 18.36
N LEU A 207 0.20 2.91 18.36
CA LEU A 207 -0.73 3.24 19.43
C LEU A 207 -0.34 2.53 20.74
N LYS A 208 -0.36 3.30 21.84
CA LYS A 208 -0.01 2.86 23.21
C LYS A 208 1.44 2.35 23.37
N ALA A 209 2.36 2.69 22.45
CA ALA A 209 3.78 2.42 22.64
C ALA A 209 4.37 3.25 23.79
N LYS A 210 5.34 2.69 24.53
CA LYS A 210 6.09 3.42 25.58
C LYS A 210 7.12 4.41 25.03
N THR A 211 7.42 4.35 23.73
CA THR A 211 8.42 5.17 23.04
C THR A 211 8.07 5.30 21.56
N ASP A 212 8.31 6.46 20.95
CA ASP A 212 8.06 6.70 19.51
C ASP A 212 9.00 5.96 18.54
N LYS A 213 9.92 5.12 19.04
CA LYS A 213 10.89 4.34 18.23
C LYS A 213 10.24 3.40 17.18
N GLY A 214 8.93 3.10 17.31
CA GLY A 214 8.18 2.33 16.32
C GLY A 214 7.50 3.16 15.23
N ASN A 215 7.46 4.49 15.36
CA ASN A 215 6.79 5.38 14.43
C ASN A 215 7.65 5.63 13.17
N PHE A 216 7.01 6.04 12.09
CA PHE A 216 7.66 6.50 10.86
C PHE A 216 6.86 7.65 10.25
N ASN A 217 7.53 8.62 9.62
CA ASN A 217 6.90 9.83 9.09
C ASN A 217 7.68 10.35 7.88
N TYR A 218 7.24 9.99 6.69
CA TYR A 218 7.70 10.60 5.45
C TYR A 218 6.79 11.74 5.02
N ALA A 219 7.34 12.95 5.01
CA ALA A 219 6.68 14.17 4.55
C ALA A 219 7.37 14.67 3.28
N PRO A 220 6.79 14.46 2.07
CA PRO A 220 7.35 14.99 0.83
C PRO A 220 7.29 16.52 0.78
N LYS A 221 8.11 17.10 -0.11
CA LYS A 221 7.96 18.48 -0.59
C LYS A 221 7.21 18.46 -1.92
N ALA A 222 6.71 19.61 -2.39
CA ALA A 222 6.23 19.71 -3.78
C ALA A 222 7.37 19.34 -4.75
N GLY A 223 7.12 18.44 -5.70
CA GLY A 223 8.15 17.93 -6.62
C GLY A 223 9.27 17.14 -5.92
N ALA A 224 9.00 16.44 -4.82
CA ALA A 224 9.97 15.55 -4.18
C ALA A 224 10.42 14.41 -5.12
N LYS A 225 11.73 14.13 -5.11
CA LYS A 225 12.32 13.01 -5.86
C LYS A 225 12.81 11.88 -4.93
N VAL A 226 13.34 10.80 -5.51
CA VAL A 226 13.87 9.63 -4.79
C VAL A 226 15.00 10.02 -3.82
N GLU A 227 15.83 11.01 -4.18
CA GLU A 227 16.87 11.55 -3.31
C GLU A 227 16.27 12.16 -2.02
N ASP A 228 15.23 13.00 -2.15
CA ASP A 228 14.50 13.57 -1.00
C ASP A 228 13.81 12.50 -0.15
N ALA A 229 13.36 11.41 -0.78
CA ALA A 229 12.86 10.24 -0.08
C ALA A 229 13.99 9.58 0.73
N ALA A 230 15.08 9.15 0.10
CA ALA A 230 16.21 8.50 0.78
C ALA A 230 16.78 9.35 1.93
N PHE A 231 16.93 10.67 1.75
CA PHE A 231 17.40 11.59 2.79
C PHE A 231 16.52 11.61 4.06
N LYS A 232 15.21 11.35 3.95
CA LYS A 232 14.23 11.36 5.05
C LYS A 232 13.85 9.97 5.56
N VAL A 233 13.86 8.97 4.68
CA VAL A 233 13.35 7.60 4.90
C VAL A 233 14.44 6.66 5.42
N ILE A 234 15.67 6.88 4.97
CA ILE A 234 16.87 6.11 5.32
C ILE A 234 17.77 6.99 6.20
N GLY A 235 18.16 8.15 5.66
CA GLY A 235 18.85 9.20 6.40
C GLY A 235 20.05 9.80 5.65
N ARG A 236 20.53 10.94 6.15
CA ARG A 236 21.62 11.71 5.54
C ARG A 236 22.91 10.90 5.34
N ASN A 237 23.26 10.02 6.28
CA ASN A 237 24.51 9.25 6.23
C ASN A 237 24.57 8.33 5.01
N CYS A 238 23.49 7.62 4.69
CA CYS A 238 23.40 6.76 3.51
C CYS A 238 23.17 7.57 2.22
N ALA A 239 22.17 8.45 2.21
CA ALA A 239 21.77 9.19 1.01
C ALA A 239 22.87 10.12 0.45
N SER A 240 23.75 10.66 1.31
CA SER A 240 24.92 11.45 0.88
C SER A 240 26.07 10.63 0.29
N GLN A 241 25.97 9.31 0.26
CA GLN A 241 26.91 8.41 -0.41
C GLN A 241 26.34 7.87 -1.72
N CYS A 242 25.14 8.29 -2.11
CA CYS A 242 24.41 7.80 -3.26
C CYS A 242 24.25 8.86 -4.34
N GLU A 243 23.96 8.41 -5.56
CA GLU A 243 23.74 9.25 -6.74
C GLU A 243 22.60 8.68 -7.59
N TRP A 244 21.90 9.55 -8.29
CA TRP A 244 20.77 9.16 -9.15
C TRP A 244 21.26 8.90 -10.58
N THR A 245 20.75 7.83 -11.19
CA THR A 245 21.03 7.46 -12.58
C THR A 245 19.78 6.84 -13.23
N ALA A 246 19.72 6.92 -14.55
CA ALA A 246 18.63 6.43 -15.37
C ALA A 246 19.18 5.82 -16.66
N LEU A 247 18.58 4.73 -17.13
CA LEU A 247 18.85 4.14 -18.43
C LEU A 247 17.54 3.68 -19.08
N GLU A 248 17.35 3.99 -20.35
CA GLU A 248 16.33 3.39 -21.21
C GLU A 248 16.99 2.27 -22.06
N PHE A 249 16.39 1.09 -22.13
CA PHE A 249 16.83 0.01 -23.03
C PHE A 249 15.65 -0.89 -23.43
N GLU A 250 15.42 -1.08 -24.74
CA GLU A 250 14.32 -1.87 -25.33
C GLU A 250 12.93 -1.55 -24.71
N GLY A 251 12.66 -0.26 -24.48
CA GLY A 251 11.41 0.23 -23.88
C GLY A 251 11.29 0.12 -22.35
N TYR A 252 12.28 -0.45 -21.66
CA TYR A 252 12.36 -0.44 -20.19
C TYR A 252 13.15 0.77 -19.70
N GLU A 253 12.59 1.58 -18.79
CA GLU A 253 13.34 2.62 -18.08
C GLU A 253 13.74 2.12 -16.69
N VAL A 254 15.04 2.05 -16.39
CA VAL A 254 15.54 1.71 -15.05
C VAL A 254 15.97 2.98 -14.34
N HIS A 255 15.18 3.40 -13.34
CA HIS A 255 15.46 4.54 -12.49
C HIS A 255 16.10 4.09 -11.17
N ALA A 256 17.33 4.52 -10.89
CA ALA A 256 18.10 4.03 -9.75
C ALA A 256 18.72 5.16 -8.90
N PHE A 257 18.80 4.92 -7.59
CA PHE A 257 19.55 5.74 -6.63
C PHE A 257 20.49 4.83 -5.85
N LEU A 258 21.78 4.88 -6.19
CA LEU A 258 22.77 3.85 -5.86
C LEU A 258 23.99 4.43 -5.14
N PRO A 259 24.64 3.70 -4.22
CA PRO A 259 25.90 4.11 -3.61
C PRO A 259 27.00 4.33 -4.65
N LYS A 260 27.74 5.44 -4.57
CA LYS A 260 28.92 5.71 -5.41
C LYS A 260 30.03 4.68 -5.16
N ALA A 261 30.96 4.52 -6.11
CA ALA A 261 32.10 3.60 -5.96
C ALA A 261 33.04 3.96 -4.78
N ASP A 262 33.10 5.23 -4.39
CA ASP A 262 33.86 5.77 -3.26
C ASP A 262 33.05 5.82 -1.94
N ALA A 263 31.82 5.29 -1.92
CA ALA A 263 30.97 5.27 -0.73
C ALA A 263 31.65 4.60 0.48
N ILE A 264 31.35 5.08 1.69
CA ILE A 264 31.82 4.44 2.92
C ILE A 264 30.86 3.30 3.30
N GLY A 265 31.37 2.06 3.26
CA GLY A 265 30.58 0.84 3.46
C GLY A 265 29.71 0.83 4.73
N GLU A 266 30.22 1.33 5.85
CA GLU A 266 29.47 1.43 7.12
C GLU A 266 28.20 2.29 7.01
N LYS A 267 28.21 3.32 6.17
CA LYS A 267 27.09 4.26 6.00
C LYS A 267 25.96 3.73 5.12
N ILE A 268 26.22 2.65 4.38
CA ILE A 268 25.26 2.01 3.47
C ILE A 268 24.87 0.59 3.93
N ALA A 269 25.51 0.06 4.97
CA ALA A 269 25.30 -1.29 5.48
C ALA A 269 23.98 -1.46 6.25
N ASN A 270 23.31 -2.59 6.07
CA ASN A 270 22.05 -2.99 6.71
C ASN A 270 20.82 -2.11 6.37
N GLU A 271 20.99 -1.09 5.51
CA GLU A 271 19.89 -0.29 4.97
C GLU A 271 19.14 -1.04 3.85
N GLY A 272 19.79 -2.02 3.23
CA GLY A 272 19.18 -3.05 2.38
C GLY A 272 18.61 -2.59 1.05
N THR A 273 18.35 -3.57 0.18
CA THR A 273 17.80 -3.34 -1.17
C THR A 273 16.30 -2.97 -1.11
N PHE A 274 15.89 -2.06 -1.98
CA PHE A 274 14.51 -1.69 -2.31
C PHE A 274 14.35 -1.77 -3.82
N LEU A 275 13.46 -2.64 -4.30
CA LEU A 275 13.15 -2.78 -5.72
C LEU A 275 11.66 -2.48 -5.94
N ALA A 276 11.34 -1.85 -7.06
CA ALA A 276 9.98 -1.58 -7.49
C ALA A 276 9.83 -1.79 -9.01
N VAL A 277 8.61 -2.11 -9.43
CA VAL A 277 8.20 -2.21 -10.84
C VAL A 277 6.95 -1.33 -10.98
N ASP A 278 6.98 -0.34 -11.86
CA ASP A 278 5.88 0.63 -12.06
C ASP A 278 5.35 1.24 -10.74
N SER A 279 6.30 1.59 -9.85
CA SER A 279 6.03 2.11 -8.51
C SER A 279 5.25 1.16 -7.57
N ARG A 280 5.22 -0.15 -7.86
CA ARG A 280 4.85 -1.25 -6.95
C ARG A 280 6.11 -1.80 -6.28
N PRO A 281 6.26 -1.71 -4.94
CA PRO A 281 7.39 -2.35 -4.25
C PRO A 281 7.35 -3.88 -4.35
N VAL A 282 8.50 -4.51 -4.60
CA VAL A 282 8.67 -5.97 -4.76
C VAL A 282 9.86 -6.50 -3.94
N SER A 283 9.90 -7.81 -3.71
CA SER A 283 10.87 -8.48 -2.84
C SER A 283 12.15 -8.87 -3.58
N SER A 284 13.29 -8.37 -3.08
CA SER A 284 14.64 -8.70 -3.56
C SER A 284 15.09 -10.17 -3.34
N ASN A 285 14.18 -11.05 -2.91
CA ASN A 285 14.48 -12.42 -2.47
C ASN A 285 13.96 -13.51 -3.42
N ARG A 286 13.19 -13.16 -4.46
CA ARG A 286 12.56 -14.09 -5.41
C ARG A 286 12.71 -13.64 -6.87
N GLY A 287 12.33 -14.51 -7.81
CA GLY A 287 12.27 -14.23 -9.24
C GLY A 287 13.49 -13.54 -9.85
N THR A 288 13.24 -12.72 -10.86
CA THR A 288 14.22 -11.82 -11.50
C THR A 288 14.76 -10.77 -10.52
N MET A 289 13.96 -10.36 -9.53
CA MET A 289 14.35 -9.38 -8.49
C MET A 289 15.55 -9.84 -7.65
N LYS A 290 15.66 -11.16 -7.40
CA LYS A 290 16.84 -11.76 -6.76
C LYS A 290 18.08 -11.72 -7.65
N LYS A 291 17.95 -11.96 -8.96
CA LYS A 291 19.04 -11.82 -9.93
C LYS A 291 19.54 -10.35 -9.95
N ILE A 292 18.62 -9.39 -10.06
CA ILE A 292 18.89 -7.93 -10.01
C ILE A 292 19.65 -7.55 -8.73
N ALA A 293 19.18 -7.98 -7.57
CA ALA A 293 19.82 -7.70 -6.28
C ALA A 293 21.22 -8.36 -6.15
N ALA A 294 21.47 -9.48 -6.84
CA ALA A 294 22.79 -10.10 -6.91
C ALA A 294 23.72 -9.36 -7.88
N ALA A 295 23.25 -9.00 -9.08
CA ALA A 295 24.00 -8.22 -10.05
C ALA A 295 24.48 -6.88 -9.49
N PHE A 296 23.62 -6.14 -8.77
CA PHE A 296 24.01 -4.93 -8.04
C PHE A 296 25.15 -5.18 -7.05
N LYS A 297 25.04 -6.23 -6.22
CA LYS A 297 26.05 -6.58 -5.20
C LYS A 297 27.36 -7.02 -5.84
N GLU A 298 27.34 -7.62 -7.03
CA GLU A 298 28.54 -7.94 -7.79
C GLU A 298 29.23 -6.70 -8.39
N HIS A 299 28.48 -5.78 -8.99
CA HIS A 299 29.06 -4.54 -9.55
C HIS A 299 29.64 -3.63 -8.46
N LEU A 300 28.97 -3.52 -7.30
CA LEU A 300 29.50 -2.82 -6.14
C LEU A 300 30.84 -3.43 -5.65
N ARG A 301 30.95 -4.77 -5.65
CA ARG A 301 32.18 -5.51 -5.35
C ARG A 301 33.29 -5.31 -6.39
N LYS A 302 32.94 -5.24 -7.69
CA LYS A 302 33.89 -4.96 -8.79
C LYS A 302 34.44 -3.54 -8.71
N ALA A 303 33.57 -2.57 -8.43
CA ALA A 303 33.92 -1.16 -8.32
C ALA A 303 34.87 -0.88 -7.14
N ASN A 304 34.60 -1.48 -5.98
CA ASN A 304 35.40 -1.28 -4.78
C ASN A 304 35.44 -2.56 -3.90
N PRO A 305 36.59 -3.26 -3.82
CA PRO A 305 36.74 -4.44 -2.96
C PRO A 305 36.46 -4.19 -1.48
N ALA A 306 36.59 -2.96 -0.96
CA ALA A 306 36.23 -2.64 0.42
C ALA A 306 34.71 -2.65 0.67
N LEU A 307 33.89 -2.53 -0.39
CA LEU A 307 32.43 -2.66 -0.31
C LEU A 307 31.94 -4.11 -0.43
N ALA A 308 32.83 -5.06 -0.76
CA ALA A 308 32.49 -6.47 -0.90
C ALA A 308 32.00 -7.12 0.40
N SER A 309 32.41 -6.60 1.56
CA SER A 309 32.05 -7.09 2.90
C SER A 309 30.78 -6.43 3.47
N VAL A 310 30.18 -5.46 2.75
CA VAL A 310 29.01 -4.73 3.23
C VAL A 310 27.80 -5.67 3.28
N LYS A 311 27.30 -5.90 4.50
CA LYS A 311 26.07 -6.67 4.71
C LYS A 311 24.86 -5.84 4.29
N ASP A 312 24.09 -6.40 3.37
CA ASP A 312 22.85 -5.84 2.81
C ASP A 312 22.93 -4.33 2.50
N PRO A 313 23.73 -3.92 1.50
CA PRO A 313 23.90 -2.54 1.11
C PRO A 313 22.58 -1.90 0.66
N PHE A 314 22.44 -0.59 0.94
CA PHE A 314 21.41 0.24 0.34
C PHE A 314 21.45 0.17 -1.19
N CYS A 315 20.27 0.03 -1.79
CA CYS A 315 20.02 0.18 -3.20
C CYS A 315 18.55 0.52 -3.38
N CYS A 316 18.24 1.49 -4.24
CA CYS A 316 16.87 1.80 -4.64
C CYS A 316 16.78 1.77 -6.15
N MET A 317 15.96 0.89 -6.72
CA MET A 317 15.67 0.81 -8.15
C MET A 317 14.17 0.73 -8.38
N ASN A 318 13.66 1.52 -9.33
CA ASN A 318 12.32 1.36 -9.90
C ASN A 318 12.47 1.10 -11.41
N ILE A 319 11.95 -0.03 -11.87
CA ILE A 319 11.87 -0.37 -13.28
C ILE A 319 10.50 0.07 -13.79
N ILE A 320 10.45 0.85 -14.86
CA ILE A 320 9.22 1.17 -15.59
C ILE A 320 9.17 0.22 -16.78
N CYS A 321 8.03 -0.45 -16.97
CA CYS A 321 7.89 -1.49 -17.98
C CYS A 321 6.97 -1.05 -19.13
N PRO A 322 7.21 -1.54 -20.36
CA PRO A 322 6.20 -1.49 -21.41
C PRO A 322 4.88 -2.16 -20.96
N PRO A 323 3.72 -1.71 -21.47
CA PRO A 323 2.46 -2.43 -21.28
C PRO A 323 2.58 -3.91 -21.68
N GLU A 324 1.83 -4.76 -20.99
CA GLU A 324 1.77 -6.23 -21.19
C GLU A 324 3.09 -7.01 -20.96
N SER A 325 4.23 -6.35 -20.69
CA SER A 325 5.55 -7.03 -20.61
C SER A 325 5.79 -7.87 -19.34
N TYR A 326 4.88 -7.80 -18.36
CA TYR A 326 4.90 -8.62 -17.14
C TYR A 326 3.50 -8.88 -16.58
N ASP A 327 3.35 -10.01 -15.87
CA ASP A 327 2.15 -10.36 -15.11
C ASP A 327 2.34 -10.07 -13.60
N PRO A 328 1.53 -9.17 -13.00
CA PRO A 328 1.49 -8.94 -11.55
C PRO A 328 0.69 -9.98 -10.75
N ASN A 329 0.02 -10.93 -11.41
CA ASN A 329 -0.99 -11.80 -10.80
C ASN A 329 -0.43 -13.11 -10.17
N ILE A 330 0.87 -13.23 -9.92
CA ILE A 330 1.45 -14.49 -9.41
C ILE A 330 0.82 -14.92 -8.08
N GLU A 331 0.92 -14.09 -7.03
CA GLU A 331 0.77 -14.57 -5.65
C GLU A 331 0.11 -13.53 -4.71
N PRO A 332 -0.63 -13.97 -3.65
CA PRO A 332 -1.52 -13.09 -2.90
C PRO A 332 -0.86 -11.94 -2.15
N ALA A 333 0.42 -12.04 -1.75
CA ALA A 333 1.10 -10.94 -1.06
C ALA A 333 1.58 -9.83 -2.01
N LYS A 334 1.55 -10.07 -3.34
CA LYS A 334 2.06 -9.17 -4.39
C LYS A 334 3.49 -8.69 -4.10
N ASP A 335 4.34 -9.58 -3.60
CA ASP A 335 5.77 -9.33 -3.30
C ASP A 335 6.67 -9.75 -4.50
N ASP A 336 6.13 -10.21 -5.63
CA ASP A 336 6.85 -10.71 -6.82
C ASP A 336 6.07 -10.43 -8.14
N VAL A 337 6.75 -10.46 -9.30
CA VAL A 337 6.14 -10.23 -10.65
C VAL A 337 6.81 -11.08 -11.74
N LEU A 338 6.06 -11.50 -12.77
CA LEU A 338 6.53 -12.41 -13.81
C LEU A 338 6.73 -11.68 -15.13
N PHE A 339 7.97 -11.36 -15.47
CA PHE A 339 8.32 -10.79 -16.77
C PHE A 339 8.19 -11.84 -17.87
N GLU A 340 7.67 -11.43 -19.03
CA GLU A 340 7.67 -12.24 -20.25
C GLU A 340 9.12 -12.51 -20.71
N ASN A 341 9.92 -11.44 -20.77
CA ASN A 341 11.30 -11.45 -21.27
C ASN A 341 12.30 -11.02 -20.16
N PRO A 342 12.55 -11.87 -19.13
CA PRO A 342 13.33 -11.48 -17.95
C PRO A 342 14.79 -11.13 -18.26
N GLU A 343 15.37 -11.70 -19.32
CA GLU A 343 16.76 -11.42 -19.70
C GLU A 343 16.95 -10.03 -20.36
N LEU A 344 15.89 -9.42 -20.92
CA LEU A 344 15.93 -8.02 -21.36
C LEU A 344 15.99 -7.07 -20.16
N VAL A 345 15.17 -7.33 -19.13
CA VAL A 345 15.15 -6.56 -17.88
C VAL A 345 16.51 -6.63 -17.16
N LEU A 346 17.12 -7.82 -17.16
CA LEU A 346 18.47 -8.01 -16.62
C LEU A 346 19.52 -7.25 -17.46
N SER A 347 19.44 -7.33 -18.80
CA SER A 347 20.33 -6.59 -19.70
C SER A 347 20.22 -5.07 -19.50
N ALA A 348 19.03 -4.53 -19.25
CA ALA A 348 18.82 -3.11 -18.95
C ALA A 348 19.48 -2.71 -17.62
N VAL A 349 19.27 -3.51 -16.57
CA VAL A 349 19.88 -3.29 -15.24
C VAL A 349 21.41 -3.43 -15.30
N GLU A 350 21.94 -4.44 -16.00
CA GLU A 350 23.38 -4.65 -16.14
C GLU A 350 24.05 -3.51 -16.91
N LYS A 351 23.46 -3.01 -18.01
CA LYS A 351 23.96 -1.81 -18.71
C LYS A 351 23.93 -0.55 -17.86
N LEU A 352 22.93 -0.39 -16.99
CA LEU A 352 22.91 0.72 -16.03
C LEU A 352 24.03 0.57 -15.00
N LEU A 353 24.25 -0.65 -14.50
CA LEU A 353 25.30 -0.93 -13.53
C LEU A 353 26.71 -0.79 -14.12
N ASP A 354 26.96 -1.23 -15.35
CA ASP A 354 28.24 -1.05 -16.05
C ASP A 354 28.53 0.42 -16.36
N SER A 355 27.52 1.22 -16.72
CA SER A 355 27.70 2.65 -17.00
C SER A 355 27.90 3.49 -15.72
N PHE A 356 27.28 3.09 -14.60
CA PHE A 356 27.39 3.76 -13.30
C PHE A 356 28.59 3.29 -12.47
N TYR A 357 28.98 2.02 -12.59
CA TYR A 357 30.17 1.42 -11.98
C TYR A 357 31.18 1.02 -13.07
N PRO A 358 31.75 1.98 -13.82
CA PRO A 358 32.72 1.66 -14.87
C PRO A 358 33.90 0.93 -14.26
N VAL A 359 34.02 -0.37 -14.58
CA VAL A 359 35.12 -1.20 -14.10
C VAL A 359 36.42 -0.55 -14.55
N ALA A 360 37.25 -0.13 -13.58
CA ALA A 360 38.55 0.43 -13.87
C ALA A 360 39.35 -0.58 -14.68
N LYS A 361 39.48 -0.34 -15.99
CA LYS A 361 40.22 -1.20 -16.90
C LYS A 361 41.63 -1.35 -16.34
N ARG A 362 41.95 -2.54 -15.84
CA ARG A 362 43.34 -2.89 -15.57
C ARG A 362 44.09 -2.69 -16.88
N GLN A 363 45.15 -1.88 -16.84
CA GLN A 363 46.14 -1.93 -17.90
C GLN A 363 46.76 -3.31 -17.82
N GLU A 364 46.34 -4.20 -18.72
CA GLU A 364 47.08 -5.43 -18.97
C GLU A 364 48.46 -5.01 -19.50
N PRO A 365 49.57 -5.51 -18.93
CA PRO A 365 50.88 -5.23 -19.46
C PRO A 365 50.97 -5.80 -20.88
N GLU A 366 51.51 -5.02 -21.82
CA GLU A 366 51.54 -5.39 -23.24
C GLU A 366 52.20 -6.76 -23.46
N THR A 367 51.41 -7.74 -23.88
CA THR A 367 51.91 -9.04 -24.35
C THR A 367 51.98 -9.04 -25.87
N VAL A 368 53.19 -8.86 -26.39
CA VAL A 368 53.48 -8.81 -27.83
C VAL A 368 53.10 -10.14 -28.51
N PRO A 369 52.32 -10.14 -29.61
CA PRO A 369 51.80 -11.37 -30.21
C PRO A 369 52.82 -12.07 -31.13
N PRO A 370 53.01 -13.40 -31.02
CA PRO A 370 53.63 -14.21 -32.07
C PRO A 370 52.64 -14.55 -33.20
N SER A 371 53.17 -14.80 -34.39
CA SER A 371 52.41 -14.93 -35.65
C SER A 371 51.81 -16.31 -35.92
N LYS A 372 50.72 -16.34 -36.71
CA LYS A 372 50.13 -17.56 -37.30
C LYS A 372 51.05 -18.16 -38.37
N PRO A 373 50.93 -19.48 -38.59
CA PRO A 373 50.86 -20.07 -39.94
C PRO A 373 49.41 -20.43 -40.31
N GLN A 374 49.10 -20.45 -41.61
CA GLN A 374 47.82 -20.88 -42.19
C GLN A 374 48.09 -21.97 -43.24
N LEU A 375 47.19 -22.95 -43.37
CA LEU A 375 47.13 -23.86 -44.51
C LEU A 375 45.69 -24.35 -44.71
N ASP A 376 45.15 -24.16 -45.92
CA ASP A 376 43.80 -24.55 -46.34
C ASP A 376 43.80 -25.91 -47.03
N ILE A 377 42.84 -26.79 -46.70
CA ILE A 377 42.34 -27.88 -47.57
C ILE A 377 40.82 -28.00 -47.41
N GLN A 378 40.10 -28.24 -48.52
CA GLN A 378 38.64 -28.31 -48.62
C GLN A 378 38.08 -29.76 -48.49
N PRO A 379 36.74 -29.97 -48.41
CA PRO A 379 36.16 -31.12 -47.70
C PRO A 379 35.97 -32.40 -48.52
N GLN A 380 35.65 -33.49 -47.82
CA GLN A 380 35.09 -34.72 -48.38
C GLN A 380 33.84 -35.18 -47.59
N TYR A 381 32.92 -35.84 -48.30
CA TYR A 381 31.64 -36.35 -47.78
C TYR A 381 31.81 -37.69 -47.02
N LEU A 382 30.89 -37.99 -46.10
CA LEU A 382 30.25 -39.31 -46.01
C LEU A 382 28.96 -39.28 -45.15
N ASP A 383 27.92 -39.97 -45.59
CA ASP A 383 26.61 -40.05 -44.95
C ASP A 383 26.59 -40.93 -43.69
N VAL A 384 25.81 -40.53 -42.67
CA VAL A 384 25.01 -41.46 -41.86
C VAL A 384 23.62 -40.88 -41.63
N LYS A 385 22.59 -41.57 -42.12
CA LYS A 385 21.18 -41.33 -41.75
C LYS A 385 20.80 -42.21 -40.56
N THR A 386 19.99 -41.71 -39.64
CA THR A 386 18.87 -42.47 -39.04
C THR A 386 17.87 -41.48 -38.46
N SER A 387 16.61 -41.58 -38.88
CA SER A 387 15.47 -40.91 -38.27
C SER A 387 14.57 -41.95 -37.60
N ALA A 388 14.11 -41.69 -36.37
CA ALA A 388 13.11 -42.52 -35.70
C ALA A 388 11.85 -41.69 -35.42
N SER A 389 10.73 -42.10 -36.01
CA SER A 389 9.43 -41.43 -35.87
C SER A 389 8.57 -42.09 -34.79
N LEU A 390 7.78 -41.28 -34.09
CA LEU A 390 6.71 -41.75 -33.21
C LEU A 390 5.43 -42.08 -34.01
N PRO A 391 4.60 -43.05 -33.58
CA PRO A 391 3.33 -43.36 -34.23
C PRO A 391 2.22 -42.34 -33.88
N PRO A 392 1.14 -42.24 -34.68
CA PRO A 392 0.02 -41.32 -34.42
C PRO A 392 -0.91 -41.79 -33.30
N ALA A 393 -1.75 -40.88 -32.81
CA ALA A 393 -2.88 -41.18 -31.92
C ALA A 393 -4.15 -41.53 -32.72
N GLU A 394 -4.99 -42.40 -32.16
CA GLU A 394 -6.30 -42.77 -32.75
C GLU A 394 -7.43 -41.86 -32.23
N GLU A 395 -8.40 -41.57 -33.10
CA GLU A 395 -9.63 -40.84 -32.75
C GLU A 395 -10.65 -41.79 -32.10
N PHE A 396 -11.37 -41.32 -31.07
CA PHE A 396 -12.51 -42.04 -30.50
C PHE A 396 -13.80 -41.21 -30.60
N ALA A 397 -14.86 -41.84 -31.12
CA ALA A 397 -16.12 -41.20 -31.47
C ALA A 397 -17.04 -40.94 -30.26
N SER A 398 -17.96 -39.99 -30.42
CA SER A 398 -18.85 -39.49 -29.37
C SER A 398 -20.27 -40.07 -29.42
N SER A 399 -20.87 -40.33 -28.24
CA SER A 399 -22.32 -40.21 -27.89
C SER A 399 -22.70 -41.12 -26.70
N PRO A 400 -23.87 -40.91 -26.04
CA PRO A 400 -24.54 -39.65 -25.73
C PRO A 400 -24.73 -39.44 -24.20
N SER A 401 -25.13 -38.24 -23.80
CA SER A 401 -25.23 -37.80 -22.39
C SER A 401 -26.36 -38.44 -21.57
N LYS A 402 -26.08 -38.70 -20.29
CA LYS A 402 -27.07 -38.66 -19.19
C LYS A 402 -26.84 -37.38 -18.38
N PRO A 403 -27.86 -36.84 -17.66
CA PRO A 403 -27.74 -35.53 -17.04
C PRO A 403 -26.73 -35.54 -15.88
N ASP A 404 -25.71 -34.68 -15.99
CA ASP A 404 -24.77 -34.42 -14.89
C ASP A 404 -25.48 -33.84 -13.66
N PRO A 405 -25.04 -34.18 -12.43
CA PRO A 405 -25.45 -33.43 -11.26
C PRO A 405 -24.98 -31.97 -11.41
N LYS A 406 -25.87 -31.00 -11.16
CA LYS A 406 -25.52 -29.58 -11.19
C LYS A 406 -24.51 -29.24 -10.08
N TRP A 407 -23.23 -29.35 -10.41
CA TRP A 407 -22.14 -28.78 -9.61
C TRP A 407 -22.36 -27.26 -9.52
N ARG A 408 -22.51 -26.74 -8.29
CA ARG A 408 -22.51 -25.29 -8.07
C ARG A 408 -21.14 -24.73 -8.44
N SER A 409 -21.13 -23.59 -9.13
CA SER A 409 -19.94 -23.10 -9.81
C SER A 409 -18.86 -22.62 -8.83
N THR A 410 -17.63 -23.10 -9.05
CA THR A 410 -16.39 -22.73 -8.36
C THR A 410 -16.21 -23.19 -6.91
N MET A 411 -14.95 -23.52 -6.58
CA MET A 411 -14.45 -23.72 -5.21
C MET A 411 -14.34 -22.40 -4.42
N TYR A 412 -14.64 -21.26 -5.04
CA TYR A 412 -14.44 -19.91 -4.49
C TYR A 412 -15.71 -19.29 -3.88
N GLY A 413 -16.88 -19.91 -4.10
CA GLY A 413 -18.07 -19.64 -3.28
C GLY A 413 -18.71 -18.27 -3.53
N VAL A 414 -18.79 -17.86 -4.80
CA VAL A 414 -19.86 -16.97 -5.28
C VAL A 414 -21.17 -17.67 -4.95
N ASP A 415 -22.02 -17.07 -4.12
CA ASP A 415 -23.38 -17.55 -3.90
C ASP A 415 -24.33 -17.00 -4.99
N GLU A 416 -25.54 -17.56 -5.09
CA GLU A 416 -26.51 -17.07 -6.09
C GLU A 416 -27.02 -15.66 -5.77
N GLU A 417 -26.84 -15.19 -4.52
CA GLU A 417 -27.21 -13.84 -4.06
C GLU A 417 -26.20 -12.79 -4.54
N ASP A 418 -24.89 -13.05 -4.42
CA ASP A 418 -23.81 -12.28 -5.06
C ASP A 418 -24.02 -12.17 -6.58
N LEU A 419 -24.51 -13.24 -7.23
CA LEU A 419 -24.76 -13.25 -8.67
C LEU A 419 -25.98 -12.41 -9.08
N HIS A 420 -27.05 -12.41 -8.26
CA HIS A 420 -28.24 -11.58 -8.50
C HIS A 420 -27.97 -10.08 -8.32
N LEU A 421 -27.07 -9.69 -7.41
CA LEU A 421 -26.67 -8.28 -7.25
C LEU A 421 -25.90 -7.72 -8.48
N LEU A 422 -25.37 -8.60 -9.35
CA LEU A 422 -24.68 -8.22 -10.58
C LEU A 422 -25.61 -8.08 -11.80
N SER A 423 -26.85 -8.58 -11.76
CA SER A 423 -27.79 -8.44 -12.90
C SER A 423 -28.46 -7.07 -12.99
N ASP A 424 -28.53 -6.35 -11.87
CA ASP A 424 -29.41 -5.18 -11.73
C ASP A 424 -28.73 -3.85 -12.11
N ASN A 425 -27.41 -3.85 -12.30
CA ASN A 425 -26.63 -2.70 -12.78
C ASN A 425 -25.80 -3.06 -14.02
N PRO A 426 -26.03 -2.44 -15.20
CA PRO A 426 -25.15 -2.59 -16.34
C PRO A 426 -23.77 -1.96 -16.04
N PRO A 427 -22.66 -2.50 -16.57
CA PRO A 427 -21.33 -1.96 -16.32
C PRO A 427 -21.17 -0.54 -16.91
N PRO A 428 -20.65 0.44 -16.15
CA PRO A 428 -20.48 1.80 -16.65
C PRO A 428 -19.38 1.88 -17.72
N ASN A 429 -19.60 2.71 -18.75
CA ASN A 429 -18.59 2.97 -19.77
C ASN A 429 -17.57 4.00 -19.26
N LEU A 430 -16.40 3.51 -18.84
CA LEU A 430 -15.33 4.31 -18.23
C LEU A 430 -14.83 5.46 -19.14
N GLU A 431 -14.86 5.27 -20.46
CA GLU A 431 -14.40 6.30 -21.41
C GLU A 431 -15.40 7.46 -21.53
N GLU A 432 -16.71 7.18 -21.48
CA GLU A 432 -17.74 8.22 -21.44
C GLU A 432 -17.82 8.91 -20.07
N GLU A 433 -17.53 8.20 -18.97
CA GLU A 433 -17.47 8.80 -17.63
C GLU A 433 -16.29 9.76 -17.45
N GLU A 434 -15.06 9.43 -17.85
CA GLU A 434 -13.95 10.40 -17.77
C GLU A 434 -14.18 11.59 -18.72
N GLY A 435 -14.83 11.40 -19.87
CA GLY A 435 -15.27 12.48 -20.76
C GLY A 435 -16.35 13.39 -20.16
N ALA A 436 -17.41 12.82 -19.59
CA ALA A 436 -18.51 13.56 -18.97
C ALA A 436 -18.04 14.33 -17.72
N ARG A 437 -17.27 13.68 -16.84
CA ARG A 437 -16.70 14.31 -15.64
C ARG A 437 -15.71 15.43 -15.98
N ALA A 438 -15.03 15.37 -17.13
CA ALA A 438 -14.21 16.48 -17.64
C ALA A 438 -15.07 17.65 -18.18
N ALA A 439 -16.23 17.37 -18.80
CA ALA A 439 -17.16 18.40 -19.29
C ALA A 439 -17.89 19.14 -18.16
N GLU A 440 -18.18 18.47 -17.04
CA GLU A 440 -18.84 19.08 -15.87
C GLU A 440 -17.93 20.00 -15.03
N VAL A 441 -16.63 20.11 -15.32
CA VAL A 441 -15.70 21.04 -14.64
C VAL A 441 -15.90 22.52 -15.08
N SER A 442 -17.16 22.91 -15.34
CA SER A 442 -17.56 24.31 -15.53
C SER A 442 -17.61 25.02 -14.18
N ASN A 443 -16.45 25.51 -13.75
CA ASN A 443 -16.23 26.12 -12.43
C ASN A 443 -17.35 27.15 -12.07
N PRO A 444 -18.13 26.92 -11.00
CA PRO A 444 -19.38 27.66 -10.74
C PRO A 444 -19.18 29.16 -10.47
N TRP A 445 -17.98 29.59 -10.10
CA TRP A 445 -17.62 31.01 -9.97
C TRP A 445 -17.62 31.77 -11.31
N THR A 446 -17.56 31.06 -12.43
CA THR A 446 -17.59 31.63 -13.79
C THR A 446 -18.99 32.13 -14.14
N ILE A 447 -20.02 31.31 -13.89
CA ILE A 447 -21.42 31.59 -14.22
C ILE A 447 -21.96 32.73 -13.34
N ALA A 448 -21.61 32.75 -12.05
CA ALA A 448 -22.02 33.80 -11.11
C ALA A 448 -21.56 35.22 -11.53
N LYS A 449 -20.52 35.32 -12.37
CA LYS A 449 -19.96 36.60 -12.83
C LYS A 449 -20.69 37.20 -14.04
N MET A 450 -21.48 36.41 -14.78
CA MET A 450 -22.20 36.88 -15.97
C MET A 450 -23.55 37.54 -15.65
N ASN A 451 -24.23 37.11 -14.57
CA ASN A 451 -25.55 37.61 -14.19
C ASN A 451 -25.53 38.82 -13.23
N ALA A 452 -24.36 39.39 -12.95
CA ALA A 452 -24.19 40.52 -12.04
C ALA A 452 -24.54 41.86 -12.73
N ALA A 453 -25.79 42.30 -12.63
CA ALA A 453 -26.28 43.55 -13.24
C ALA A 453 -25.46 44.78 -12.78
N MET A 454 -24.71 45.39 -13.71
CA MET A 454 -23.85 46.54 -13.43
C MET A 454 -24.65 47.81 -13.11
N LYS A 455 -24.63 48.26 -11.85
CA LYS A 455 -25.08 49.62 -11.49
C LYS A 455 -24.02 50.66 -11.89
N PRO A 456 -24.38 51.74 -12.61
CA PRO A 456 -23.40 52.74 -13.06
C PRO A 456 -22.81 53.54 -11.90
N LYS A 457 -21.50 53.77 -11.97
CA LYS A 457 -20.68 54.38 -10.91
C LYS A 457 -20.90 55.91 -10.89
N LYS A 458 -21.62 56.45 -9.91
CA LYS A 458 -21.67 57.91 -9.67
C LYS A 458 -20.29 58.42 -9.22
N ARG A 459 -19.86 59.57 -9.75
CA ARG A 459 -18.64 60.27 -9.30
C ARG A 459 -18.88 60.92 -7.94
N PRO A 460 -17.91 60.91 -7.00
CA PRO A 460 -17.99 61.72 -5.79
C PRO A 460 -17.78 63.21 -6.15
N VAL A 461 -18.53 64.09 -5.49
CA VAL A 461 -18.28 65.53 -5.45
C VAL A 461 -17.65 65.84 -4.10
N ASN A 462 -16.66 66.74 -4.08
CA ASN A 462 -15.87 67.07 -2.90
C ASN A 462 -15.99 68.56 -2.55
N PRO A 463 -16.33 68.91 -1.30
CA PRO A 463 -16.02 70.22 -0.72
C PRO A 463 -14.98 70.13 0.42
N GLN A 464 -14.31 71.26 0.66
CA GLN A 464 -13.21 71.47 1.62
C GLN A 464 -13.67 71.26 3.09
N LEU A 465 -12.80 71.06 4.11
CA LEU A 465 -11.79 72.02 4.59
C LEU A 465 -10.64 71.43 5.44
N LEU A 466 -9.47 72.06 5.26
CA LEU A 466 -8.32 72.31 6.18
C LEU A 466 -8.00 71.38 7.38
N THR A 467 -6.73 70.95 7.43
CA THR A 467 -5.82 71.14 8.60
C THR A 467 -4.34 71.04 8.14
N PRO A 468 -3.36 71.65 8.85
CA PRO A 468 -2.01 71.84 8.32
C PRO A 468 -0.96 70.79 8.75
N THR A 469 0.21 70.86 8.11
CA THR A 469 1.36 69.94 8.21
C THR A 469 2.30 70.18 9.40
N LYS A 470 3.03 69.13 9.82
CA LYS A 470 4.51 69.18 10.02
C LYS A 470 5.16 67.78 10.12
N THR A 471 6.50 67.76 10.08
CA THR A 471 7.39 66.64 9.69
C THR A 471 8.11 65.94 10.87
N PRO A 472 8.81 64.79 10.64
CA PRO A 472 9.19 63.84 11.71
C PRO A 472 10.67 63.83 12.17
N GLY A 473 10.93 63.11 13.27
CA GLY A 473 12.24 62.72 13.84
C GLY A 473 12.18 62.61 15.38
N GLY A 474 12.98 61.82 16.09
CA GLY A 474 13.94 60.77 15.71
C GLY A 474 14.90 60.39 16.87
N LEU A 475 15.33 59.11 16.93
CA LEU A 475 16.48 58.55 17.70
C LEU A 475 16.46 58.47 19.26
N LEU A 476 17.10 57.39 19.77
CA LEU A 476 17.63 57.14 21.15
C LEU A 476 16.58 56.96 22.28
N LYS A 477 16.74 56.11 23.31
CA LYS A 477 17.94 55.50 23.97
C LYS A 477 17.61 54.14 24.66
N GLN A 478 18.52 53.59 25.49
CA GLN A 478 18.47 52.21 26.06
C GLN A 478 18.21 52.15 27.59
N SER A 479 17.93 50.93 28.10
CA SER A 479 17.94 50.49 29.53
C SER A 479 16.78 51.00 30.42
N SER A 480 16.41 50.38 31.56
CA SER A 480 17.02 49.29 32.36
C SER A 480 16.00 48.46 33.18
N SER A 481 16.29 47.19 33.46
CA SER A 481 15.72 46.36 34.57
C SER A 481 16.31 46.80 35.94
N PRO A 482 15.85 46.35 37.15
CA PRO A 482 15.13 45.11 37.51
C PRO A 482 14.00 45.23 38.59
N MET A 483 13.63 44.10 39.21
CA MET A 483 12.58 43.85 40.25
C MET A 483 13.04 44.18 41.70
N PRO A 484 12.34 43.80 42.81
CA PRO A 484 10.89 43.54 43.10
C PRO A 484 10.38 44.32 44.36
N ILE A 485 9.09 44.15 44.78
CA ILE A 485 8.62 44.27 46.20
C ILE A 485 7.18 43.70 46.39
N VAL A 486 6.68 43.65 47.64
CA VAL A 486 5.62 42.74 48.16
C VAL A 486 4.27 43.44 48.51
N GLN A 487 3.19 42.62 48.55
CA GLN A 487 1.83 42.73 49.16
C GLN A 487 1.56 43.81 50.26
N PRO A 488 0.29 44.29 50.48
CA PRO A 488 -0.89 43.45 50.83
C PRO A 488 -2.29 43.95 50.38
N ALA A 489 -3.36 43.36 50.94
CA ALA A 489 -4.78 43.59 50.63
C ALA A 489 -5.61 44.06 51.87
N PRO A 490 -6.81 44.65 51.66
CA PRO A 490 -7.82 44.89 52.70
C PRO A 490 -9.12 44.05 52.55
N VAL A 491 -10.11 44.26 53.44
CA VAL A 491 -11.21 43.33 53.81
C VAL A 491 -12.54 44.09 54.01
N LEU A 492 -13.71 43.43 53.87
CA LEU A 492 -14.89 43.55 54.79
C LEU A 492 -16.11 42.65 54.43
N HIS A 493 -16.94 42.35 55.45
CA HIS A 493 -18.26 41.66 55.41
C HIS A 493 -19.42 42.69 55.29
N SER A 494 -20.72 42.39 55.22
CA SER A 494 -21.57 41.17 55.38
C SER A 494 -22.80 41.26 54.43
N SER A 495 -23.87 40.44 54.39
CA SER A 495 -24.35 39.19 55.06
C SER A 495 -25.24 38.42 54.01
N GLU A 496 -26.12 37.41 54.19
CA GLU A 496 -26.65 36.46 55.22
C GLU A 496 -27.33 35.30 54.41
N LEU A 497 -28.22 34.35 54.80
CA LEU A 497 -28.92 33.87 56.02
C LEU A 497 -29.27 32.36 55.77
N THR A 498 -29.71 31.58 56.77
CA THR A 498 -30.26 30.20 56.58
C THR A 498 -31.35 29.83 57.60
N PRO A 499 -32.29 28.93 57.24
CA PRO A 499 -32.44 27.61 57.91
C PRO A 499 -32.92 26.47 56.96
N GLU A 500 -32.97 25.16 57.28
CA GLU A 500 -32.43 24.32 58.37
C GLU A 500 -32.32 22.81 57.94
N ARG A 501 -31.58 22.01 58.74
CA ARG A 501 -31.73 20.57 59.18
C ARG A 501 -32.48 19.50 58.33
N SER A 502 -32.21 18.19 58.42
CA SER A 502 -31.32 17.35 59.27
C SER A 502 -31.02 15.96 58.63
N SER A 503 -30.16 15.15 59.28
CA SER A 503 -29.37 14.05 58.69
C SER A 503 -29.87 12.61 59.09
N PRO A 504 -29.15 11.47 58.83
CA PRO A 504 -29.77 10.18 58.47
C PRO A 504 -29.67 9.02 59.50
N ILE A 505 -30.30 7.87 59.18
CA ILE A 505 -30.13 6.57 59.87
C ILE A 505 -29.96 5.40 58.86
N LYS A 506 -29.15 4.39 59.22
CA LYS A 506 -29.09 3.02 58.64
C LYS A 506 -29.61 2.02 59.68
N ALA A 507 -30.24 0.90 59.27
CA ALA A 507 -29.90 -0.47 59.74
C ALA A 507 -30.88 -1.58 59.27
N SER A 508 -30.38 -2.83 59.33
CA SER A 508 -31.07 -4.12 59.54
C SER A 508 -31.97 -4.76 58.47
N GLN A 509 -31.89 -6.10 58.44
CA GLN A 509 -32.76 -7.08 57.77
C GLN A 509 -33.99 -7.40 58.69
N SER A 510 -34.99 -8.23 58.40
CA SER A 510 -35.06 -9.45 57.56
C SER A 510 -36.50 -9.94 57.28
N SER A 511 -36.61 -10.97 56.41
CA SER A 511 -37.50 -12.16 56.50
C SER A 511 -39.04 -12.05 56.37
N LEU A 512 -39.55 -12.83 55.38
CA LEU A 512 -40.85 -13.55 55.33
C LEU A 512 -42.13 -12.70 55.08
N ASP A 513 -43.21 -13.19 54.44
CA ASP A 513 -43.51 -14.57 54.00
C ASP A 513 -44.38 -14.68 52.71
N ALA A 514 -44.39 -15.91 52.17
CA ALA A 514 -45.26 -16.61 51.19
C ALA A 514 -46.47 -15.93 50.48
N GLU A 515 -46.63 -16.20 49.16
CA GLU A 515 -47.37 -17.39 48.66
C GLU A 515 -46.75 -17.92 47.35
#